data_AF-A0A8H8SP70-F1
#
_entry.id   AF-A0A8H8SP70-F1
#
_cell.length_a   1.000
_cell.length_b   1.000
_cell.length_c   1.000
_cell.angle_alpha   90.00
_cell.angle_beta   90.00
_cell.angle_gamma   90.00
#
_symmetry.space_group_name_H-M   'P 1'
#
loop_
_entity.id
_entity.type
_entity.pdbx_description
1 polymer ?
#
loop_
_entity_poly.entity_id
_entity_poly.type
_entity_poly.pdbx_seq_one_letter_code
_entity_poly.pdbx_strand_id
1 'polypeptide(L)'
;MFYAGSAVLIMLLVVVNLALVGYDEVTVTMPDPNITEYDQWWAPKSLPSALKFRTKPGDCQEVTLPLNTALRTNSSLPLFTYYLTNNLNQFDSQKDSLGLRGQTPYQANPMNICRVQNMTLTMEPRILSFAVSTSLLCDPVGDPPRSRRFQTTFKRARDSRFRFDSVLDYMAYTAAPNETDVSRYQILSRDGPPKDPYVNALGAIDALATDLIHMMWMRKVTWFHINDTANQSPVPELGSMSWDSRPDSRLPTDPSRLNWGTYTEGYWYKGNYVRTINTTIVNMFLAMRDAIYLDIGYVLPENIYVNKTTFDQVIKIDPYGTELTPITWQYNLDGINTSTTLCSWGWGCTRNINTTWAQEFTSTGQQVNNISLPIVLPSPLPASVLDIVYLCPQYKLKSWGDLLVSLFTGTFTMYVTLYGIFAWLAPMLDRKRKGPQPWERYIEQQTLSPSYEIRRTASAQYFGYTPSPYSPEFEDDKKRLLDEDRKSL
;
A
#
# COMPACT_ATOMS: atom_id res chain seq x y z
N MET A 1 -12.07 60.76 -16.82
CA MET A 1 -10.90 59.86 -17.00
C MET A 1 -10.62 59.00 -15.78
N PHE A 2 -10.54 59.54 -14.56
CA PHE A 2 -10.24 58.76 -13.35
C PHE A 2 -11.17 57.55 -13.14
N TYR A 3 -12.49 57.75 -13.15
CA TYR A 3 -13.46 56.66 -12.97
C TYR A 3 -13.36 55.55 -14.03
N ALA A 4 -13.12 55.92 -15.30
CA ALA A 4 -12.93 54.96 -16.38
C ALA A 4 -11.62 54.17 -16.18
N GLY A 5 -10.54 54.84 -15.75
CA GLY A 5 -9.27 54.19 -15.40
C GLY A 5 -9.41 53.22 -14.22
N SER A 6 -10.12 53.64 -13.17
CA SER A 6 -10.41 52.79 -12.01
C SER A 6 -11.24 51.56 -12.38
N ALA A 7 -12.23 51.68 -13.28
CA ALA A 7 -13.03 50.55 -13.73
C ALA A 7 -12.19 49.50 -14.47
N VAL A 8 -11.30 49.92 -15.37
CA VAL A 8 -10.38 49.01 -16.08
C VAL A 8 -9.41 48.34 -15.09
N LEU A 9 -8.88 49.11 -14.14
CA LEU A 9 -7.99 48.56 -13.11
C LEU A 9 -8.69 47.50 -12.25
N ILE A 10 -9.93 47.75 -11.82
CA ILE A 10 -10.71 46.79 -11.03
C ILE A 10 -10.95 45.51 -11.84
N MET A 11 -11.34 45.59 -13.11
CA MET A 11 -11.53 44.40 -13.96
C MET A 11 -10.25 43.57 -14.08
N LEU A 12 -9.09 44.24 -14.23
CA LEU A 12 -7.80 43.57 -14.32
C LEU A 12 -7.44 42.90 -12.98
N LEU A 13 -7.66 43.60 -11.86
CA LEU A 13 -7.44 43.05 -10.51
C LEU A 13 -8.36 41.86 -10.21
N VAL A 14 -9.62 41.88 -10.68
CA VAL A 14 -10.55 40.76 -10.54
C VAL A 14 -10.02 39.51 -11.27
N VAL A 15 -9.57 39.66 -12.52
CA VAL A 15 -9.00 38.53 -13.28
C VAL A 15 -7.75 37.98 -12.61
N VAL A 16 -6.87 38.87 -12.12
CA VAL A 16 -5.65 38.47 -11.39
C VAL A 16 -5.99 37.75 -10.08
N ASN A 17 -6.94 38.27 -9.29
CA ASN A 17 -7.36 37.64 -8.04
C ASN A 17 -8.09 36.30 -8.26
N LEU A 18 -8.84 36.16 -9.36
CA LEU A 18 -9.47 34.89 -9.72
C LEU A 18 -8.41 33.83 -10.00
N ALA A 19 -7.34 34.19 -10.71
CA ALA A 19 -6.23 33.30 -11.01
C ALA A 19 -5.40 32.94 -9.76
N LEU A 20 -5.19 33.90 -8.85
CA LEU A 20 -4.32 33.72 -7.68
C LEU A 20 -5.02 33.09 -6.47
N VAL A 21 -6.27 33.46 -6.21
CA VAL A 21 -6.96 33.19 -4.92
C VAL A 21 -8.22 32.34 -5.09
N GLY A 22 -8.62 32.06 -6.34
CA GLY A 22 -9.80 31.26 -6.66
C GLY A 22 -9.66 29.76 -6.36
N TYR A 23 -8.45 29.30 -6.04
CA TYR A 23 -8.16 27.92 -5.69
C TYR A 23 -7.91 27.77 -4.20
N ASP A 24 -8.31 26.62 -3.68
CA ASP A 24 -7.96 26.15 -2.36
C ASP A 24 -7.16 24.85 -2.48
N GLU A 25 -6.26 24.62 -1.54
CA GLU A 25 -5.49 23.37 -1.45
C GLU A 25 -6.32 22.37 -0.63
N VAL A 26 -6.80 21.33 -1.30
CA VAL A 26 -7.59 20.26 -0.68
C VAL A 26 -6.79 18.98 -0.76
N THR A 27 -6.70 18.24 0.35
CA THR A 27 -6.08 16.92 0.35
C THR A 27 -7.05 15.89 -0.24
N VAL A 28 -6.61 15.17 -1.26
CA VAL A 28 -7.39 14.15 -1.95
C VAL A 28 -6.65 12.82 -1.87
N THR A 29 -7.41 11.75 -1.63
CA THR A 29 -6.91 10.39 -1.63
C THR A 29 -6.67 9.90 -3.06
N MET A 30 -5.46 9.50 -3.39
CA MET A 30 -5.09 8.97 -4.71
C MET A 30 -4.37 7.63 -4.63
N PRO A 31 -4.54 6.74 -5.62
CA PRO A 31 -3.84 5.45 -5.67
C PRO A 31 -2.39 5.56 -6.16
N ASP A 32 -2.05 6.61 -6.93
CA ASP A 32 -0.70 6.82 -7.49
C ASP A 32 -0.18 8.21 -7.08
N PRO A 33 0.93 8.28 -6.34
CA PRO A 33 1.53 9.55 -5.90
C PRO A 33 2.25 10.31 -7.04
N ASN A 34 2.50 9.67 -8.19
CA ASN A 34 3.21 10.28 -9.31
C ASN A 34 2.30 11.06 -10.26
N ILE A 35 0.97 10.97 -10.08
CA ILE A 35 -0.01 11.74 -10.86
C ILE A 35 0.06 13.20 -10.40
N THR A 36 0.90 13.95 -11.12
CA THR A 36 1.19 15.38 -10.83
C THR A 36 0.55 16.33 -11.84
N GLU A 37 0.01 15.80 -12.94
CA GLU A 37 -0.55 16.61 -14.02
C GLU A 37 -2.09 16.63 -13.91
N TYR A 38 -2.60 17.73 -13.36
CA TYR A 38 -4.03 18.00 -13.30
C TYR A 38 -4.41 18.87 -14.49
N ASP A 39 -5.38 18.41 -15.29
CA ASP A 39 -5.91 19.18 -16.42
C ASP A 39 -6.56 20.46 -15.88
N GLN A 40 -5.83 21.56 -15.99
CA GLN A 40 -6.30 22.87 -15.56
C GLN A 40 -7.26 23.42 -16.60
N TRP A 41 -8.52 23.63 -16.23
CA TRP A 41 -9.51 24.19 -17.14
C TRP A 41 -9.14 25.60 -17.68
N TRP A 42 -8.28 26.34 -16.96
CA TRP A 42 -7.90 27.72 -17.28
C TRP A 42 -6.50 27.86 -17.92
N ALA A 43 -5.66 26.82 -17.85
CA ALA A 43 -4.34 26.84 -18.48
C ALA A 43 -4.37 25.95 -19.74
N PRO A 44 -4.67 26.53 -20.93
CA PRO A 44 -4.64 25.75 -22.16
C PRO A 44 -3.25 25.14 -22.36
N LYS A 45 -3.19 23.94 -22.94
CA LYS A 45 -1.92 23.21 -23.16
C LYS A 45 -0.87 24.04 -23.93
N SER A 46 -1.32 25.02 -24.72
CA SER A 46 -0.53 25.97 -25.51
C SER A 46 0.12 27.13 -24.73
N LEU A 47 -0.20 27.32 -23.44
CA LEU A 47 0.38 28.41 -22.66
C LEU A 47 1.88 28.15 -22.41
N PRO A 48 2.80 29.10 -22.67
CA PRO A 48 4.23 28.94 -22.40
C PRO A 48 4.51 28.64 -20.91
N SER A 49 5.49 27.78 -20.62
CA SER A 49 5.83 27.34 -19.24
C SER A 49 6.12 28.50 -18.28
N ALA A 50 6.60 29.64 -18.79
CA ALA A 50 6.86 30.85 -18.00
C ALA A 50 5.59 31.60 -17.54
N LEU A 51 4.47 31.36 -18.21
CA LEU A 51 3.15 31.95 -17.89
C LEU A 51 2.23 30.96 -17.16
N LYS A 52 2.60 29.67 -17.12
CA LYS A 52 1.95 28.70 -16.25
C LYS A 52 2.37 29.00 -14.81
N PHE A 53 1.42 29.39 -13.97
CA PHE A 53 1.70 29.50 -12.54
C PHE A 53 2.21 28.16 -12.01
N ARG A 54 3.17 28.20 -11.08
CA ARG A 54 3.70 26.99 -10.43
C ARG A 54 2.60 26.43 -9.53
N THR A 55 1.80 25.53 -10.07
CA THR A 55 0.64 24.92 -9.40
C THR A 55 0.89 23.45 -9.10
N LYS A 56 2.14 23.04 -8.85
CA LYS A 56 2.34 21.76 -8.19
C LYS A 56 1.82 21.97 -6.76
N PRO A 57 0.73 21.31 -6.34
CA PRO A 57 0.17 21.48 -5.01
C PRO A 57 1.09 20.98 -3.87
N GLY A 58 2.37 20.72 -4.15
CA GLY A 58 3.26 19.93 -3.30
C GLY A 58 3.33 18.49 -3.80
N ASP A 59 4.33 17.77 -3.33
CA ASP A 59 4.42 16.33 -3.57
C ASP A 59 3.40 15.61 -2.65
N CYS A 60 2.88 14.46 -3.09
CA CYS A 60 1.99 13.68 -2.25
C CYS A 60 2.69 13.27 -0.94
N GLN A 61 1.93 13.22 0.15
CA GLN A 61 2.47 12.78 1.44
C GLN A 61 2.95 11.34 1.32
N GLU A 62 4.23 11.12 1.64
CA GLU A 62 4.79 9.78 1.71
C GLU A 62 4.05 8.95 2.76
N VAL A 63 3.58 7.77 2.37
CA VAL A 63 2.92 6.87 3.30
C VAL A 63 3.99 6.07 4.05
N THR A 64 3.95 6.14 5.37
CA THR A 64 4.78 5.30 6.22
C THR A 64 4.12 3.94 6.40
N LEU A 65 4.80 2.89 5.95
CA LEU A 65 4.32 1.51 6.14
C LEU A 65 4.52 1.08 7.59
N PRO A 66 3.45 0.79 8.36
CA PRO A 66 3.60 0.26 9.71
C PRO A 66 3.98 -1.22 9.64
N LEU A 67 4.83 -1.68 10.58
CA LEU A 67 5.15 -3.10 10.72
C LEU A 67 3.88 -3.93 10.94
N ASN A 68 3.87 -5.15 10.41
CA ASN A 68 2.77 -6.12 10.55
C ASN A 68 1.40 -5.64 10.03
N THR A 69 1.38 -4.64 9.15
CA THR A 69 0.15 -4.27 8.44
C THR A 69 -0.08 -5.21 7.26
N ALA A 70 -1.35 -5.60 7.08
CA ALA A 70 -1.80 -6.34 5.91
C ALA A 70 -1.84 -5.39 4.71
N LEU A 71 -0.99 -5.66 3.72
CA LEU A 71 -0.87 -4.91 2.48
C LEU A 71 -1.21 -5.84 1.31
N ARG A 72 -1.89 -5.32 0.30
CA ARG A 72 -2.13 -6.03 -0.96
C ARG A 72 -1.48 -5.27 -2.10
N THR A 73 -1.35 -5.92 -3.24
CA THR A 73 -0.91 -5.26 -4.47
C THR A 73 -2.12 -4.69 -5.22
N ASN A 74 -1.89 -3.71 -6.08
CA ASN A 74 -2.86 -3.23 -7.05
C ASN A 74 -2.81 -4.03 -8.37
N SER A 75 -2.15 -5.19 -8.35
CA SER A 75 -2.04 -6.05 -9.51
C SER A 75 -3.44 -6.50 -9.95
N SER A 76 -3.57 -6.95 -11.19
CA SER A 76 -4.81 -7.61 -11.62
C SER A 76 -5.09 -8.93 -10.85
N LEU A 77 -4.16 -9.37 -10.00
CA LEU A 77 -4.14 -10.65 -9.31
C LEU A 77 -3.63 -10.48 -7.84
N PRO A 78 -4.35 -9.79 -6.94
CA PRO A 78 -3.91 -9.64 -5.55
C PRO A 78 -4.19 -10.94 -4.76
N LEU A 79 -3.48 -12.01 -5.09
CA LEU A 79 -3.66 -13.34 -4.49
C LEU A 79 -3.25 -13.37 -3.03
N PHE A 80 -2.25 -12.55 -2.67
CA PHE A 80 -1.60 -12.63 -1.38
C PHE A 80 -1.73 -11.33 -0.60
N THR A 81 -1.78 -11.50 0.72
CA THR A 81 -1.62 -10.40 1.66
C THR A 81 -0.17 -10.42 2.17
N TYR A 82 0.52 -9.31 2.03
CA TYR A 82 1.90 -9.11 2.44
C TYR A 82 1.95 -8.35 3.77
N TYR A 83 2.89 -8.73 4.62
CA TYR A 83 3.17 -8.08 5.89
C TYR A 83 4.60 -7.57 5.89
N LEU A 84 4.79 -6.29 6.22
CA LEU A 84 6.12 -5.74 6.39
C LEU A 84 6.73 -6.29 7.69
N THR A 85 7.85 -7.00 7.56
CA THR A 85 8.59 -7.57 8.69
C THR A 85 9.85 -6.77 8.98
N ASN A 86 10.29 -6.75 10.24
CA ASN A 86 11.47 -5.99 10.62
C ASN A 86 12.76 -6.71 10.19
N ASN A 87 13.71 -5.97 9.61
CA ASN A 87 15.00 -6.46 9.14
C ASN A 87 16.03 -6.61 10.28
N LEU A 88 15.65 -7.24 11.39
CA LEU A 88 16.53 -7.35 12.57
C LEU A 88 17.78 -8.22 12.32
N ASN A 89 17.76 -9.10 11.32
CA ASN A 89 18.81 -10.10 11.13
C ASN A 89 19.93 -9.68 10.16
N GLN A 90 19.90 -8.44 9.63
CA GLN A 90 20.90 -7.95 8.68
C GLN A 90 21.71 -6.75 9.21
N PHE A 91 21.79 -6.60 10.54
CA PHE A 91 22.75 -5.68 11.15
C PHE A 91 23.93 -6.48 11.70
N ASP A 92 24.72 -7.01 10.76
CA ASP A 92 26.07 -7.45 11.08
C ASP A 92 26.92 -6.19 11.30
N SER A 93 27.23 -5.93 12.57
CA SER A 93 28.41 -5.20 13.02
C SER A 93 28.75 -3.85 12.34
N GLN A 94 27.94 -2.81 12.50
CA GLN A 94 28.48 -1.43 12.64
C GLN A 94 27.45 -0.41 13.14
N LYS A 95 27.60 -0.03 14.41
CA LYS A 95 27.48 1.33 14.97
C LYS A 95 26.28 2.26 14.65
N ASP A 96 25.17 1.80 14.08
CA ASP A 96 23.95 2.62 13.95
C ASP A 96 22.83 2.14 14.88
N SER A 97 23.03 2.33 16.18
CA SER A 97 22.08 2.03 17.25
C SER A 97 20.90 3.02 17.37
N LEU A 98 20.57 3.78 16.30
CA LEU A 98 19.51 4.80 16.33
C LEU A 98 18.50 4.73 15.16
N GLY A 99 18.62 3.77 14.24
CA GLY A 99 17.75 3.67 13.06
C GLY A 99 16.50 2.79 13.19
N LEU A 100 16.24 2.21 14.36
CA LEU A 100 15.14 1.27 14.61
C LEU A 100 13.80 2.01 14.88
N ARG A 101 13.34 2.85 13.94
CA ARG A 101 11.93 3.28 13.91
C ARG A 101 11.23 2.53 12.79
N GLY A 102 10.37 1.59 13.18
CA GLY A 102 9.67 0.60 12.34
C GLY A 102 8.63 1.17 11.37
N GLN A 103 8.98 2.23 10.65
CA GLN A 103 8.16 2.87 9.64
C GLN A 103 9.06 3.30 8.49
N THR A 104 8.85 2.71 7.31
CA THR A 104 9.59 3.07 6.09
C THR A 104 8.68 3.82 5.15
N PRO A 105 9.09 4.99 4.61
CA PRO A 105 8.28 5.71 3.62
C PRO A 105 8.16 4.86 2.35
N TYR A 106 7.00 4.83 1.71
CA TYR A 106 6.76 4.10 0.46
C TYR A 106 6.11 5.01 -0.58
N GLN A 107 6.71 5.07 -1.78
CA GLN A 107 6.30 5.94 -2.88
C GLN A 107 5.88 5.12 -4.12
N ALA A 108 4.94 4.20 -3.97
CA ALA A 108 4.40 3.38 -5.07
C ALA A 108 5.48 2.72 -5.95
N ASN A 109 6.60 2.31 -5.33
CA ASN A 109 7.67 1.64 -6.06
C ASN A 109 7.17 0.28 -6.55
N PRO A 110 7.46 -0.10 -7.81
CA PRO A 110 7.02 -1.38 -8.35
C PRO A 110 7.62 -2.54 -7.55
N MET A 111 6.81 -3.57 -7.31
CA MET A 111 7.22 -4.77 -6.57
C MET A 111 7.95 -5.79 -7.42
N ASN A 112 8.13 -5.53 -8.72
CA ASN A 112 8.89 -6.40 -9.62
C ASN A 112 10.40 -6.48 -9.29
N ILE A 113 10.89 -5.62 -8.40
CA ILE A 113 12.24 -5.65 -7.83
C ILE A 113 12.39 -6.65 -6.67
N CYS A 114 11.29 -7.28 -6.25
CA CYS A 114 11.29 -8.18 -5.11
C CYS A 114 11.55 -9.61 -5.54
N ARG A 115 12.32 -10.34 -4.73
CA ARG A 115 12.64 -11.76 -4.92
C ARG A 115 12.16 -12.58 -3.75
N VAL A 116 11.69 -13.80 -4.02
CA VAL A 116 11.40 -14.78 -2.98
C VAL A 116 12.72 -15.26 -2.39
N GLN A 117 12.90 -15.07 -1.09
CA GLN A 117 14.13 -15.45 -0.38
C GLN A 117 13.97 -16.82 0.27
N ASN A 118 12.99 -16.97 1.17
CA ASN A 118 12.78 -18.21 1.93
C ASN A 118 11.32 -18.62 1.86
N MET A 119 11.07 -19.93 1.81
CA MET A 119 9.75 -20.51 1.98
C MET A 119 9.78 -21.50 3.12
N THR A 120 8.77 -21.47 3.99
CA THR A 120 8.63 -22.40 5.10
C THR A 120 7.24 -22.99 5.09
N LEU A 121 7.15 -24.31 4.96
CA LEU A 121 5.93 -25.08 5.05
C LEU A 121 5.81 -25.62 6.47
N THR A 122 4.79 -25.16 7.18
CA THR A 122 4.38 -25.67 8.48
C THR A 122 3.18 -26.59 8.28
N MET A 123 3.25 -27.81 8.80
CA MET A 123 2.20 -28.82 8.68
C MET A 123 1.67 -29.21 10.05
N GLU A 124 0.36 -29.38 10.13
CA GLU A 124 -0.34 -29.89 11.31
C GLU A 124 -1.15 -31.16 10.93
N PRO A 125 -0.55 -32.36 11.08
CA PRO A 125 -1.18 -33.62 10.67
C PRO A 125 -2.47 -33.95 11.43
N ARG A 126 -2.64 -33.42 12.66
CA ARG A 126 -3.84 -33.69 13.46
C ARG A 126 -5.10 -33.17 12.78
N ILE A 127 -5.09 -31.92 12.34
CA ILE A 127 -6.22 -31.29 11.66
C ILE A 127 -6.11 -31.31 10.13
N LEU A 128 -5.03 -31.89 9.58
CA LEU A 128 -4.76 -31.96 8.14
C LEU A 128 -4.75 -30.56 7.50
N SER A 129 -3.97 -29.68 8.11
CA SER A 129 -3.75 -28.33 7.62
C SER A 129 -2.27 -28.06 7.40
N PHE A 130 -1.99 -27.08 6.56
CA PHE A 130 -0.65 -26.57 6.40
C PHE A 130 -0.67 -25.07 6.13
N ALA A 131 0.48 -24.43 6.36
CA ALA A 131 0.74 -23.04 6.04
C ALA A 131 2.09 -22.92 5.33
N VAL A 132 2.11 -22.32 4.15
CA VAL A 132 3.34 -21.92 3.45
C VAL A 132 3.58 -20.45 3.73
N SER A 133 4.59 -20.16 4.54
CA SER A 133 5.09 -18.80 4.80
C SER A 133 6.24 -18.48 3.86
N THR A 134 6.09 -17.43 3.08
CA THR A 134 7.10 -16.99 2.11
C THR A 134 7.62 -15.61 2.50
N SER A 135 8.95 -15.48 2.54
CA SER A 135 9.66 -14.24 2.78
C SER A 135 10.16 -13.68 1.45
N LEU A 136 9.81 -12.44 1.16
CA LEU A 136 10.30 -11.70 0.01
C LEU A 136 11.30 -10.64 0.47
N LEU A 137 12.37 -10.45 -0.31
CA LEU A 137 13.32 -9.37 -0.15
C LEU A 137 13.20 -8.45 -1.36
N CYS A 138 12.85 -7.19 -1.12
CA CYS A 138 12.84 -6.15 -2.14
C CYS A 138 14.14 -5.36 -2.05
N ASP A 139 14.86 -5.30 -3.17
CA ASP A 139 16.07 -4.50 -3.27
C ASP A 139 15.70 -3.01 -3.18
N PRO A 140 16.58 -2.18 -2.61
CA PRO A 140 16.28 -0.78 -2.38
C PRO A 140 16.09 0.00 -3.69
N VAL A 141 15.00 0.75 -3.78
CA VAL A 141 14.76 1.76 -4.83
C VAL A 141 14.54 3.10 -4.13
N GLY A 142 15.38 4.08 -4.47
CA GLY A 142 15.38 5.42 -3.87
C GLY A 142 16.50 5.67 -2.84
N ASP A 143 16.63 6.92 -2.42
CA ASP A 143 17.61 7.40 -1.44
C ASP A 143 16.89 7.81 -0.14
N PRO A 144 17.21 7.23 1.04
CA PRO A 144 18.24 6.22 1.30
C PRO A 144 17.83 4.81 0.88
N PRO A 145 18.77 4.00 0.35
CA PRO A 145 18.49 2.66 -0.12
C PRO A 145 18.25 1.72 1.08
N ARG A 146 16.98 1.47 1.40
CA ARG A 146 16.60 0.50 2.44
C ARG A 146 15.93 -0.72 1.80
N SER A 147 16.57 -1.88 1.96
CA SER A 147 15.94 -3.16 1.63
C SER A 147 14.71 -3.37 2.49
N ARG A 148 13.67 -4.00 1.93
CA ARG A 148 12.42 -4.28 2.64
C ARG A 148 12.13 -5.76 2.60
N ARG A 149 11.68 -6.30 3.73
CA ARG A 149 11.31 -7.70 3.83
C ARG A 149 9.82 -7.82 4.06
N PHE A 150 9.16 -8.45 3.10
CA PHE A 150 7.75 -8.78 3.20
C PHE A 150 7.59 -10.26 3.52
N GLN A 151 6.53 -10.58 4.23
CA GLN A 151 6.12 -11.95 4.48
C GLN A 151 4.69 -12.15 4.00
N THR A 152 4.43 -13.24 3.31
CA THR A 152 3.08 -13.70 2.99
C THR A 152 2.89 -15.12 3.51
N THR A 153 1.65 -15.50 3.81
CA THR A 153 1.33 -16.85 4.25
C THR A 153 0.10 -17.34 3.52
N PHE A 154 0.24 -18.48 2.83
CA PHE A 154 -0.88 -19.24 2.29
C PHE A 154 -1.22 -20.38 3.24
N LYS A 155 -2.51 -20.53 3.57
CA LYS A 155 -3.00 -21.55 4.50
C LYS A 155 -4.08 -22.37 3.83
N ARG A 156 -4.09 -23.67 4.14
CA ARG A 156 -5.10 -24.61 3.64
C ARG A 156 -5.38 -25.66 4.71
N ALA A 157 -6.65 -26.00 4.90
CA ALA A 157 -7.08 -27.05 5.82
C ALA A 157 -8.15 -27.94 5.20
N ARG A 158 -8.06 -29.26 5.38
CA ARG A 158 -9.05 -30.20 4.82
C ARG A 158 -10.49 -29.85 5.20
N ASP A 159 -10.69 -29.44 6.44
CA ASP A 159 -12.00 -29.12 7.00
C ASP A 159 -12.17 -27.60 7.09
N SER A 160 -13.19 -27.09 6.41
CA SER A 160 -13.52 -25.66 6.31
C SER A 160 -13.91 -25.03 7.64
N ARG A 161 -14.22 -25.83 8.67
CA ARG A 161 -14.48 -25.33 10.03
C ARG A 161 -13.24 -24.71 10.67
N PHE A 162 -12.04 -25.10 10.22
CA PHE A 162 -10.81 -24.45 10.61
C PHE A 162 -10.62 -23.21 9.73
N ARG A 163 -10.92 -22.04 10.30
CA ARG A 163 -11.05 -20.70 9.68
C ARG A 163 -9.76 -20.12 9.05
N PHE A 164 -8.92 -20.94 8.45
CA PHE A 164 -7.59 -20.56 7.96
C PHE A 164 -7.38 -21.10 6.54
N ASP A 165 -8.28 -20.80 5.61
CA ASP A 165 -8.16 -21.23 4.21
C ASP A 165 -8.05 -20.01 3.29
N SER A 166 -6.85 -19.78 2.77
CA SER A 166 -6.54 -18.62 1.92
C SER A 166 -7.31 -18.63 0.60
N VAL A 167 -7.69 -19.81 0.09
CA VAL A 167 -8.48 -19.94 -1.14
C VAL A 167 -9.89 -19.46 -0.89
N LEU A 168 -10.51 -19.93 0.19
CA LEU A 168 -11.85 -19.50 0.60
C LEU A 168 -11.89 -18.01 0.95
N ASP A 169 -10.87 -17.49 1.63
CA ASP A 169 -10.77 -16.06 1.97
C ASP A 169 -10.70 -15.18 0.71
N TYR A 170 -9.90 -15.58 -0.29
CA TYR A 170 -9.80 -14.87 -1.56
C TYR A 170 -11.13 -14.91 -2.34
N MET A 171 -11.73 -16.09 -2.44
CA MET A 171 -12.99 -16.30 -3.14
C MET A 171 -14.14 -15.53 -2.49
N ALA A 172 -14.22 -15.53 -1.16
CA ALA A 172 -15.23 -14.79 -0.42
C ALA A 172 -15.10 -13.27 -0.65
N TYR A 173 -13.87 -12.76 -0.61
CA TYR A 173 -13.58 -11.36 -0.85
C TYR A 173 -14.01 -10.90 -2.26
N THR A 174 -13.79 -11.75 -3.26
CA THR A 174 -14.10 -11.44 -4.67
C THR A 174 -15.58 -11.62 -5.02
N ALA A 175 -16.23 -12.66 -4.50
CA ALA A 175 -17.61 -12.98 -4.87
C ALA A 175 -18.66 -12.17 -4.08
N ALA A 176 -18.43 -11.91 -2.78
CA ALA A 176 -19.42 -11.26 -1.92
C ALA A 176 -18.74 -10.60 -0.69
N PRO A 177 -18.13 -9.41 -0.84
CA PRO A 177 -17.36 -8.76 0.24
C PRO A 177 -18.21 -8.43 1.48
N ASN A 178 -19.53 -8.36 1.35
CA ASN A 178 -20.47 -7.97 2.40
C ASN A 178 -21.18 -9.14 3.10
N GLU A 179 -20.92 -10.38 2.70
CA GLU A 179 -21.69 -11.52 3.22
C GLU A 179 -20.99 -12.32 4.33
N THR A 180 -21.83 -12.84 5.25
CA THR A 180 -21.43 -13.64 6.41
C THR A 180 -20.93 -15.04 6.04
N ASP A 181 -20.12 -15.65 6.89
CA ASP A 181 -19.35 -16.88 6.63
C ASP A 181 -20.11 -18.07 6.02
N VAL A 182 -21.40 -18.28 6.35
CA VAL A 182 -22.18 -19.45 5.90
C VAL A 182 -22.56 -19.36 4.41
N SER A 183 -22.73 -18.15 3.86
CA SER A 183 -23.06 -18.00 2.43
C SER A 183 -21.84 -18.15 1.53
N ARG A 184 -20.62 -17.90 2.04
CA ARG A 184 -19.36 -17.98 1.27
C ARG A 184 -19.13 -19.36 0.63
N TYR A 185 -19.39 -20.43 1.38
CA TYR A 185 -19.28 -21.81 0.88
C TYR A 185 -20.37 -22.14 -0.15
N GLN A 186 -21.59 -21.65 0.08
CA GLN A 186 -22.74 -21.91 -0.79
C GLN A 186 -22.58 -21.21 -2.15
N ILE A 187 -22.01 -20.01 -2.17
CA ILE A 187 -21.71 -19.27 -3.41
C ILE A 187 -20.74 -20.07 -4.29
N LEU A 188 -19.67 -20.61 -3.70
CA LEU A 188 -18.67 -21.39 -4.43
C LEU A 188 -19.21 -22.71 -4.99
N SER A 189 -20.07 -23.39 -4.22
CA SER A 189 -20.70 -24.63 -4.68
C SER A 189 -21.73 -24.41 -5.79
N ARG A 190 -22.29 -23.19 -5.92
CA ARG A 190 -23.41 -22.90 -6.81
C ARG A 190 -22.95 -22.32 -8.15
N ASP A 191 -22.08 -21.32 -8.12
CA ASP A 191 -21.74 -20.54 -9.31
C ASP A 191 -20.35 -20.88 -9.87
N GLY A 192 -19.57 -21.67 -9.13
CA GLY A 192 -18.20 -22.04 -9.49
C GLY A 192 -17.23 -20.85 -9.43
N PRO A 193 -15.94 -21.08 -9.73
CA PRO A 193 -14.93 -20.03 -9.76
C PRO A 193 -15.22 -19.01 -10.89
N PRO A 194 -14.91 -17.72 -10.68
CA PRO A 194 -14.99 -16.72 -11.75
C PRO A 194 -14.13 -17.15 -12.95
N LYS A 195 -14.59 -16.88 -14.18
CA LYS A 195 -13.88 -17.22 -15.43
C LYS A 195 -12.65 -16.35 -15.72
N ASP A 196 -12.09 -15.72 -14.70
CA ASP A 196 -10.92 -14.88 -14.83
C ASP A 196 -9.67 -15.77 -15.01
N PRO A 197 -8.83 -15.58 -16.04
CA PRO A 197 -7.57 -16.29 -16.20
C PRO A 197 -6.71 -16.32 -14.92
N TYR A 198 -6.85 -15.32 -14.08
CA TYR A 198 -6.17 -15.18 -12.79
C TYR A 198 -6.64 -16.14 -11.70
N VAL A 199 -7.91 -16.55 -11.75
CA VAL A 199 -8.46 -17.58 -10.87
C VAL A 199 -7.89 -18.97 -11.20
N ASN A 200 -7.32 -19.16 -12.40
CA ASN A 200 -6.62 -20.40 -12.74
C ASN A 200 -5.32 -20.58 -11.94
N ALA A 201 -4.59 -19.50 -11.63
CA ALA A 201 -3.41 -19.59 -10.77
C ALA A 201 -3.81 -20.09 -9.39
N LEU A 202 -4.85 -19.49 -8.79
CA LEU A 202 -5.37 -19.93 -7.49
C LEU A 202 -5.88 -21.37 -7.54
N GLY A 203 -6.58 -21.76 -8.60
CA GLY A 203 -7.08 -23.12 -8.78
C GLY A 203 -5.95 -24.14 -8.88
N ALA A 204 -4.88 -23.83 -9.59
CA ALA A 204 -3.71 -24.68 -9.67
C ALA A 204 -2.97 -24.79 -8.31
N ILE A 205 -2.88 -23.71 -7.54
CA ILE A 205 -2.35 -23.75 -6.16
C ILE A 205 -3.23 -24.65 -5.28
N ASP A 206 -4.55 -24.50 -5.33
CA ASP A 206 -5.48 -25.28 -4.52
C ASP A 206 -5.48 -26.77 -4.90
N ALA A 207 -5.37 -27.07 -6.19
CA ALA A 207 -5.22 -28.42 -6.72
C ALA A 207 -3.94 -29.09 -6.19
N LEU A 208 -2.79 -28.42 -6.29
CA LEU A 208 -1.52 -28.94 -5.75
C LEU A 208 -1.51 -28.98 -4.20
N ALA A 209 -2.21 -28.06 -3.54
CA ALA A 209 -2.44 -28.09 -2.10
C ALA A 209 -3.29 -29.31 -1.69
N THR A 210 -4.25 -29.71 -2.53
CA THR A 210 -5.08 -30.90 -2.33
C THR A 210 -4.24 -32.17 -2.41
N ASP A 211 -3.30 -32.25 -3.36
CA ASP A 211 -2.31 -33.34 -3.42
C ASP A 211 -1.56 -33.41 -2.08
N LEU A 212 -1.05 -32.28 -1.57
CA LEU A 212 -0.31 -32.23 -0.31
C LEU A 212 -1.13 -32.68 0.90
N ILE A 213 -2.38 -32.20 1.04
CA ILE A 213 -3.27 -32.60 2.14
C ILE A 213 -3.60 -34.08 2.07
N HIS A 214 -3.85 -34.60 0.88
CA HIS A 214 -4.13 -36.01 0.70
C HIS A 214 -2.92 -36.87 1.09
N MET A 215 -1.72 -36.45 0.70
CA MET A 215 -0.47 -37.09 1.10
C MET A 215 -0.27 -37.08 2.61
N MET A 216 -0.53 -35.95 3.28
CA MET A 216 -0.49 -35.85 4.74
C MET A 216 -1.48 -36.81 5.41
N TRP A 217 -2.70 -36.92 4.87
CA TRP A 217 -3.73 -37.82 5.39
C TRP A 217 -3.36 -39.28 5.21
N MET A 218 -2.93 -39.69 4.02
CA MET A 218 -2.51 -41.05 3.72
C MET A 218 -1.35 -41.48 4.62
N ARG A 219 -0.37 -40.58 4.79
CA ARG A 219 0.74 -40.78 5.72
C ARG A 219 0.23 -41.00 7.15
N LYS A 220 -0.65 -40.12 7.62
CA LYS A 220 -1.25 -40.23 8.95
C LYS A 220 -1.94 -41.57 9.16
N VAL A 221 -2.76 -42.02 8.22
CA VAL A 221 -3.46 -43.31 8.30
C VAL A 221 -2.48 -44.48 8.33
N THR A 222 -1.49 -44.48 7.44
CA THR A 222 -0.44 -45.50 7.37
C THR A 222 0.33 -45.59 8.70
N TRP A 223 0.66 -44.45 9.31
CA TRP A 223 1.33 -44.42 10.61
C TRP A 223 0.51 -45.08 11.72
N PHE A 224 -0.79 -44.77 11.79
CA PHE A 224 -1.67 -45.36 12.79
C PHE A 224 -1.72 -46.89 12.68
N HIS A 225 -1.64 -47.41 11.46
CA HIS A 225 -1.74 -48.85 11.20
C HIS A 225 -0.42 -49.59 11.43
N ILE A 226 0.70 -49.02 10.98
CA ILE A 226 2.01 -49.66 11.15
C ILE A 226 2.38 -49.79 12.64
N ASN A 227 2.01 -48.82 13.46
CA ASN A 227 2.50 -48.79 14.83
C ASN A 227 1.67 -49.58 15.84
N ASP A 228 0.50 -50.14 15.47
CA ASP A 228 -0.40 -51.10 16.17
C ASP A 228 -0.57 -50.98 17.71
N THR A 229 -0.01 -49.94 18.31
CA THR A 229 0.00 -49.60 19.73
C THR A 229 -1.03 -48.49 19.88
N ALA A 230 -2.27 -48.89 19.62
CA ALA A 230 -3.45 -48.08 19.33
C ALA A 230 -3.90 -47.09 20.42
N ASN A 231 -3.07 -46.70 21.39
CA ASN A 231 -3.51 -45.78 22.45
C ASN A 231 -2.52 -44.73 22.95
N GLN A 232 -1.24 -44.68 22.54
CA GLN A 232 -0.29 -43.80 23.27
C GLN A 232 0.77 -43.05 22.45
N SER A 233 0.93 -43.25 21.14
CA SER A 233 1.88 -42.41 20.39
C SER A 233 1.18 -41.12 19.93
N PRO A 234 1.46 -39.96 20.55
CA PRO A 234 0.84 -38.71 20.11
C PRO A 234 1.25 -38.46 18.66
N VAL A 235 0.28 -38.25 17.78
CA VAL A 235 0.55 -37.65 16.47
C VAL A 235 1.27 -36.33 16.77
N PRO A 236 2.50 -36.12 16.26
CA PRO A 236 3.23 -34.91 16.52
C PRO A 236 2.42 -33.73 16.01
N GLU A 237 2.50 -32.67 16.78
CA GLU A 237 1.59 -31.55 16.65
C GLU A 237 2.02 -30.65 15.49
N LEU A 238 3.32 -30.51 15.24
CA LEU A 238 3.81 -29.57 14.23
C LEU A 238 5.10 -30.02 13.56
N GLY A 239 5.09 -30.01 12.23
CA GLY A 239 6.28 -30.18 11.39
C GLY A 239 6.58 -28.91 10.64
N SER A 240 7.86 -28.62 10.40
CA SER A 240 8.25 -27.50 9.55
C SER A 240 9.32 -27.91 8.54
N MET A 241 9.24 -27.32 7.36
CA MET A 241 10.19 -27.54 6.29
C MET A 241 10.53 -26.21 5.69
N SER A 242 11.81 -25.94 5.60
CA SER A 242 12.30 -24.70 5.03
C SER A 242 13.02 -24.98 3.74
N TRP A 243 12.77 -24.12 2.76
CA TRP A 243 13.57 -23.98 1.57
C TRP A 243 14.18 -22.58 1.56
N ASP A 244 15.49 -22.53 1.37
CA ASP A 244 16.26 -21.31 1.29
C ASP A 244 16.76 -21.13 -0.16
N SER A 245 16.38 -20.00 -0.77
CA SER A 245 16.94 -19.60 -2.06
C SER A 245 18.30 -18.95 -1.84
N ARG A 246 19.36 -19.65 -2.25
CA ARG A 246 20.64 -18.98 -2.48
C ARG A 246 20.46 -17.93 -3.58
N PRO A 247 21.19 -16.79 -3.52
CA PRO A 247 21.07 -15.69 -4.47
C PRO A 247 21.15 -16.12 -5.95
N ASP A 248 21.88 -17.21 -6.21
CA ASP A 248 22.21 -17.66 -7.56
C ASP A 248 21.30 -18.78 -8.08
N SER A 249 20.42 -19.31 -7.22
CA SER A 249 19.61 -20.50 -7.54
C SER A 249 18.13 -20.14 -7.62
N ARG A 250 17.61 -20.02 -8.84
CA ARG A 250 16.23 -19.61 -9.08
C ARG A 250 15.20 -20.69 -8.77
N LEU A 251 15.59 -21.96 -8.76
CA LEU A 251 14.66 -23.09 -8.77
C LEU A 251 14.68 -23.90 -7.45
N PRO A 252 13.54 -24.01 -6.75
CA PRO A 252 13.26 -25.06 -5.78
C PRO A 252 13.05 -26.42 -6.46
N THR A 253 13.87 -26.81 -7.44
CA THR A 253 13.71 -28.10 -8.14
C THR A 253 14.44 -29.24 -7.46
N ASP A 254 15.41 -28.93 -6.60
CA ASP A 254 16.21 -29.95 -5.92
C ASP A 254 15.66 -30.24 -4.51
N PRO A 255 15.03 -31.41 -4.29
CA PRO A 255 14.53 -31.80 -2.97
C PRO A 255 15.64 -31.98 -1.93
N SER A 256 16.91 -32.09 -2.32
CA SER A 256 18.06 -32.15 -1.40
C SER A 256 18.22 -30.87 -0.57
N ARG A 257 17.63 -29.76 -1.04
CA ARG A 257 17.71 -28.43 -0.41
C ARG A 257 16.63 -28.18 0.63
N LEU A 258 15.75 -29.16 0.88
CA LEU A 258 14.76 -29.09 1.93
C LEU A 258 15.44 -29.29 3.28
N ASN A 259 15.45 -28.23 4.08
CA ASN A 259 15.94 -28.28 5.45
C ASN A 259 14.78 -28.61 6.38
N TRP A 260 14.94 -29.73 7.07
CA TRP A 260 13.95 -30.29 7.98
C TRP A 260 14.09 -29.68 9.37
N GLY A 261 13.02 -29.06 9.86
CA GLY A 261 12.94 -28.53 11.21
C GLY A 261 11.74 -29.14 11.94
N THR A 262 11.96 -29.74 13.10
CA THR A 262 10.86 -30.27 13.91
C THR A 262 10.82 -29.50 15.22
N TYR A 263 9.69 -28.89 15.54
CA TYR A 263 9.49 -28.26 16.85
C TYR A 263 9.36 -29.30 17.97
N THR A 264 9.03 -30.54 17.60
CA THR A 264 8.94 -31.70 18.50
C THR A 264 9.78 -32.83 17.94
N GLU A 265 10.64 -33.46 18.74
CA GLU A 265 11.36 -34.70 18.39
C GLU A 265 10.38 -35.89 18.22
N GLY A 266 9.56 -35.84 17.17
CA GLY A 266 8.58 -36.86 16.85
C GLY A 266 9.16 -37.88 15.88
N TYR A 267 8.93 -39.17 16.15
CA TYR A 267 9.33 -40.27 15.25
C TYR A 267 8.82 -40.13 13.81
N TRP A 268 7.74 -39.37 13.60
CA TRP A 268 7.19 -39.07 12.27
C TRP A 268 8.16 -38.33 11.35
N TYR A 269 9.14 -37.64 11.92
CA TYR A 269 10.08 -36.84 11.14
C TYR A 269 11.45 -37.52 10.97
N LYS A 270 11.61 -38.77 11.43
CA LYS A 270 12.79 -39.57 11.07
C LYS A 270 12.79 -39.80 9.56
N GLY A 271 13.90 -39.41 8.93
CA GLY A 271 13.98 -38.92 7.55
C GLY A 271 13.39 -39.75 6.42
N ASN A 272 12.98 -41.01 6.62
CA ASN A 272 12.34 -41.79 5.55
C ASN A 272 10.86 -41.43 5.37
N TYR A 273 10.15 -41.07 6.45
CA TYR A 273 8.71 -40.83 6.37
C TYR A 273 8.37 -39.62 5.51
N VAL A 274 9.09 -38.52 5.73
CA VAL A 274 8.78 -37.25 5.09
C VAL A 274 9.53 -37.01 3.78
N ARG A 275 10.63 -37.71 3.53
CA ARG A 275 11.30 -37.71 2.22
C ARG A 275 10.37 -38.13 1.08
N THR A 276 9.40 -38.98 1.38
CA THR A 276 8.44 -39.45 0.37
C THR A 276 7.43 -38.41 -0.09
N ILE A 277 7.24 -37.33 0.66
CA ILE A 277 6.35 -36.23 0.27
C ILE A 277 7.14 -35.03 -0.29
N ASN A 278 8.46 -35.16 -0.45
CA ASN A 278 9.33 -34.09 -0.96
C ASN A 278 8.86 -33.56 -2.31
N THR A 279 8.44 -34.45 -3.22
CA THR A 279 7.99 -34.07 -4.56
C THR A 279 6.77 -33.17 -4.48
N THR A 280 5.74 -33.59 -3.75
CA THR A 280 4.53 -32.79 -3.56
C THR A 280 4.80 -31.44 -2.88
N ILE A 281 5.75 -31.40 -1.94
CA ILE A 281 6.14 -30.17 -1.24
C ILE A 281 6.90 -29.21 -2.16
N VAL A 282 7.83 -29.75 -2.96
CA VAL A 282 8.54 -28.99 -3.99
C VAL A 282 7.56 -28.42 -5.00
N ASN A 283 6.59 -29.21 -5.48
CA ASN A 283 5.54 -28.72 -6.38
C ASN A 283 4.77 -27.55 -5.74
N MET A 284 4.40 -27.66 -4.45
CA MET A 284 3.72 -26.60 -3.73
C MET A 284 4.58 -25.33 -3.60
N PHE A 285 5.87 -25.47 -3.30
CA PHE A 285 6.81 -24.35 -3.25
C PHE A 285 7.01 -23.67 -4.61
N LEU A 286 7.12 -24.44 -5.69
CA LEU A 286 7.20 -23.91 -7.06
C LEU A 286 5.93 -23.15 -7.42
N ALA A 287 4.76 -23.72 -7.12
CA ALA A 287 3.46 -23.10 -7.35
C ALA A 287 3.31 -21.79 -6.58
N MET A 288 3.67 -21.78 -5.29
CA MET A 288 3.63 -20.59 -4.45
C MET A 288 4.58 -19.50 -4.94
N ARG A 289 5.85 -19.84 -5.23
CA ARG A 289 6.86 -18.90 -5.72
C ARG A 289 6.38 -18.21 -7.00
N ASP A 290 5.91 -18.98 -7.97
CA ASP A 290 5.54 -18.44 -9.28
C ASP A 290 4.24 -17.66 -9.22
N ALA A 291 3.33 -17.98 -8.30
CA ALA A 291 2.11 -17.22 -8.09
C ALA A 291 2.43 -15.88 -7.42
N ILE A 292 3.35 -15.86 -6.46
CA ILE A 292 3.85 -14.63 -5.84
C ILE A 292 4.51 -13.75 -6.90
N TYR A 293 5.31 -14.34 -7.81
CA TYR A 293 5.92 -13.61 -8.91
C TYR A 293 4.91 -13.03 -9.90
N LEU A 294 3.81 -13.72 -10.18
CA LEU A 294 2.70 -13.14 -10.94
C LEU A 294 2.07 -11.94 -10.22
N ASP A 295 1.77 -12.10 -8.92
CA ASP A 295 1.11 -11.07 -8.10
C ASP A 295 1.95 -9.78 -7.97
N ILE A 296 3.25 -9.90 -7.72
CA ILE A 296 4.15 -8.74 -7.63
C ILE A 296 4.57 -8.17 -9.00
N GLY A 297 4.04 -8.71 -10.10
CA GLY A 297 4.35 -8.26 -11.47
C GLY A 297 5.76 -8.61 -11.95
N TYR A 298 6.44 -9.58 -11.32
CA TYR A 298 7.74 -10.10 -11.73
C TYR A 298 7.57 -11.37 -12.59
N VAL A 299 7.01 -11.23 -13.79
CA VAL A 299 6.71 -12.38 -14.64
C VAL A 299 7.94 -12.83 -15.41
N LEU A 300 8.48 -14.00 -15.03
CA LEU A 300 9.56 -14.67 -15.74
C LEU A 300 9.02 -15.53 -16.89
N PRO A 301 9.77 -15.69 -18.01
CA PRO A 301 9.40 -16.62 -19.08
C PRO A 301 9.30 -18.09 -18.65
N GLU A 302 9.97 -18.42 -17.55
CA GLU A 302 10.04 -19.75 -16.91
C GLU A 302 8.97 -19.94 -15.82
N ASN A 303 8.03 -19.01 -15.68
CA ASN A 303 6.97 -19.13 -14.69
C ASN A 303 5.98 -20.24 -15.08
N ILE A 304 5.70 -21.17 -14.17
CA ILE A 304 4.89 -22.36 -14.47
C ILE A 304 3.45 -22.04 -14.91
N TYR A 305 2.93 -20.87 -14.55
CA TYR A 305 1.57 -20.48 -14.91
C TYR A 305 1.48 -19.91 -16.31
N VAL A 306 2.54 -19.29 -16.83
CA VAL A 306 2.54 -18.67 -18.17
C VAL A 306 3.15 -19.59 -19.23
N ASN A 307 3.90 -20.61 -18.81
CA ASN A 307 4.60 -21.52 -19.70
C ASN A 307 4.32 -22.98 -19.35
N LYS A 308 3.43 -23.62 -20.13
CA LYS A 308 3.04 -25.03 -19.95
C LYS A 308 4.22 -25.99 -20.09
N THR A 309 5.15 -25.71 -21.01
CA THR A 309 6.36 -26.52 -21.17
C THR A 309 7.20 -26.51 -19.90
N THR A 310 7.34 -25.33 -19.28
CA THR A 310 8.05 -25.24 -18.00
C THR A 310 7.30 -25.95 -16.88
N PHE A 311 5.97 -25.78 -16.81
CA PHE A 311 5.13 -26.54 -15.87
C PHE A 311 5.40 -28.05 -15.96
N ASP A 312 5.32 -28.63 -17.15
CA ASP A 312 5.48 -30.07 -17.38
C ASP A 312 6.89 -30.57 -17.06
N GLN A 313 7.89 -29.69 -17.19
CA GLN A 313 9.27 -30.01 -16.86
C GLN A 313 9.56 -29.97 -15.37
N VAL A 314 9.01 -28.99 -14.63
CA VAL A 314 9.37 -28.75 -13.22
C VAL A 314 8.41 -29.38 -12.23
N ILE A 315 7.10 -29.42 -12.53
CA ILE A 315 6.11 -30.08 -11.70
C ILE A 315 6.22 -31.58 -11.92
N LYS A 316 6.54 -32.31 -10.86
CA LYS A 316 6.78 -33.75 -10.94
C LYS A 316 5.58 -34.52 -10.40
N ILE A 317 5.24 -35.61 -11.07
CA ILE A 317 4.23 -36.54 -10.60
C ILE A 317 4.80 -37.24 -9.37
N ASP A 318 4.06 -37.19 -8.26
CA ASP A 318 4.38 -37.99 -7.08
C ASP A 318 3.83 -39.42 -7.29
N PRO A 319 4.68 -40.47 -7.31
CA PRO A 319 4.25 -41.85 -7.59
C PRO A 319 3.38 -42.45 -6.49
N TYR A 320 3.20 -41.74 -5.38
CA TYR A 320 2.65 -42.26 -4.16
C TYR A 320 1.24 -42.85 -4.24
N GLY A 321 0.37 -42.30 -5.11
CA GLY A 321 -0.96 -42.86 -5.34
C GLY A 321 -0.91 -44.34 -5.73
N THR A 322 0.17 -44.77 -6.39
CA THR A 322 0.41 -46.17 -6.78
C THR A 322 1.16 -46.98 -5.72
N GLU A 323 2.07 -46.35 -4.97
CA GLU A 323 2.90 -47.04 -3.96
C GLU A 323 2.12 -47.36 -2.68
N LEU A 324 1.13 -46.54 -2.31
CA LEU A 324 0.36 -46.73 -1.08
C LEU A 324 -0.97 -47.44 -1.25
N THR A 325 -1.47 -47.56 -2.48
CA THR A 325 -2.66 -48.38 -2.75
C THR A 325 -2.55 -49.78 -2.14
N PRO A 326 -1.45 -50.55 -2.30
CA PRO A 326 -1.34 -51.88 -1.71
C PRO A 326 -1.49 -51.89 -0.18
N ILE A 327 -1.01 -50.84 0.50
CA ILE A 327 -1.10 -50.71 1.96
C ILE A 327 -2.55 -50.43 2.37
N THR A 328 -3.27 -49.54 1.69
CA THR A 328 -4.68 -49.28 2.01
C THR A 328 -5.58 -50.48 1.73
N TRP A 329 -5.29 -51.25 0.67
CA TRP A 329 -5.96 -52.52 0.39
C TRP A 329 -5.63 -53.59 1.44
N GLN A 330 -4.37 -53.71 1.86
CA GLN A 330 -3.92 -54.75 2.79
C GLN A 330 -4.52 -54.60 4.19
N TYR A 331 -4.70 -53.37 4.66
CA TYR A 331 -5.25 -53.11 5.99
C TYR A 331 -6.77 -53.03 6.04
N ASN A 332 -7.45 -53.31 4.92
CA ASN A 332 -8.92 -53.32 4.78
C ASN A 332 -9.55 -52.20 5.58
N LEU A 333 -9.12 -50.97 5.27
CA LEU A 333 -9.51 -49.75 5.98
C LEU A 333 -11.01 -49.51 5.75
N ASP A 334 -11.85 -50.21 6.53
CA ASP A 334 -13.30 -50.21 6.41
C ASP A 334 -13.82 -48.76 6.41
N GLY A 335 -14.50 -48.37 5.32
CA GLY A 335 -15.04 -47.02 5.11
C GLY A 335 -14.20 -46.07 4.27
N ILE A 336 -12.99 -46.46 3.86
CA ILE A 336 -12.21 -45.74 2.85
C ILE A 336 -12.45 -46.43 1.51
N ASN A 337 -13.35 -45.90 0.69
CA ASN A 337 -13.39 -46.26 -0.73
C ASN A 337 -12.00 -45.96 -1.30
N THR A 338 -11.22 -47.00 -1.61
CA THR A 338 -9.87 -46.93 -2.21
C THR A 338 -9.86 -46.25 -3.58
N SER A 339 -11.04 -45.86 -4.06
CA SER A 339 -11.27 -45.00 -5.19
C SER A 339 -11.55 -43.55 -4.77
N THR A 340 -10.58 -42.86 -4.15
CA THR A 340 -10.75 -41.44 -3.83
C THR A 340 -10.30 -40.58 -5.01
N THR A 341 -11.24 -39.92 -5.67
CA THR A 341 -10.96 -38.75 -6.49
C THR A 341 -10.53 -37.60 -5.59
N LEU A 342 -9.52 -36.82 -6.00
CA LEU A 342 -9.04 -35.68 -5.24
C LEU A 342 -9.80 -34.43 -5.66
N CYS A 343 -10.50 -33.79 -4.71
CA CYS A 343 -11.34 -32.64 -4.99
C CYS A 343 -10.73 -31.35 -4.45
N SER A 344 -10.63 -30.34 -5.31
CA SER A 344 -10.26 -28.97 -4.98
C SER A 344 -11.51 -28.13 -4.69
N TRP A 345 -11.34 -27.00 -4.01
CA TRP A 345 -12.45 -26.11 -3.66
C TRP A 345 -13.00 -25.40 -4.88
N GLY A 346 -14.13 -25.86 -5.41
CA GLY A 346 -14.82 -25.16 -6.51
C GLY A 346 -14.27 -25.48 -7.91
N TRP A 347 -13.10 -26.10 -8.05
CA TRP A 347 -12.59 -26.61 -9.34
C TRP A 347 -12.83 -28.11 -9.55
N GLY A 348 -13.72 -28.73 -8.77
CA GLY A 348 -14.13 -30.12 -8.99
C GLY A 348 -13.10 -31.15 -8.52
N CYS A 349 -13.17 -32.36 -9.09
CA CYS A 349 -12.35 -33.49 -8.68
C CYS A 349 -11.57 -34.07 -9.85
N THR A 350 -10.46 -34.74 -9.55
CA THR A 350 -9.71 -35.49 -10.56
C THR A 350 -10.62 -36.45 -11.32
N ARG A 351 -10.46 -36.49 -12.65
CA ARG A 351 -11.22 -37.36 -13.56
C ARG A 351 -10.94 -38.82 -13.29
N ASN A 352 -9.69 -39.14 -13.00
CA ASN A 352 -9.27 -40.50 -12.71
C ASN A 352 -9.15 -40.72 -11.20
N ILE A 353 -9.42 -41.96 -10.83
CA ILE A 353 -9.19 -42.47 -9.48
C ILE A 353 -7.67 -42.63 -9.28
N ASN A 354 -7.16 -42.29 -8.10
CA ASN A 354 -5.75 -42.45 -7.71
C ASN A 354 -4.74 -41.65 -8.55
N THR A 355 -5.21 -40.63 -9.28
CA THR A 355 -4.33 -39.67 -9.94
C THR A 355 -4.21 -38.40 -9.11
N THR A 356 -2.99 -37.85 -9.04
CA THR A 356 -2.74 -36.55 -8.43
C THR A 356 -3.12 -35.42 -9.39
N TRP A 357 -3.39 -34.22 -8.87
CA TRP A 357 -3.57 -33.04 -9.70
C TRP A 357 -2.32 -32.72 -10.53
N ALA A 358 -1.12 -32.92 -9.96
CA ALA A 358 0.13 -32.84 -10.71
C ALA A 358 0.13 -33.77 -11.94
N GLN A 359 -0.39 -35.00 -11.80
CA GLN A 359 -0.55 -35.92 -12.92
C GLN A 359 -1.61 -35.45 -13.92
N GLU A 360 -2.75 -34.93 -13.46
CA GLU A 360 -3.79 -34.46 -14.38
C GLU A 360 -3.34 -33.25 -15.20
N PHE A 361 -2.67 -32.28 -14.58
CA PHE A 361 -2.14 -31.10 -15.27
C PHE A 361 -1.06 -31.44 -16.29
N THR A 362 -0.22 -32.45 -16.01
CA THR A 362 0.84 -32.88 -16.92
C THR A 362 0.34 -33.81 -18.04
N SER A 363 -0.68 -34.64 -17.77
CA SER A 363 -1.21 -35.61 -18.74
C SER A 363 -2.29 -35.03 -19.66
N THR A 364 -3.06 -34.06 -19.17
CA THR A 364 -4.12 -33.41 -19.95
C THR A 364 -3.51 -32.22 -20.71
N GLY A 365 -4.17 -31.79 -21.79
CA GLY A 365 -3.81 -30.56 -22.51
C GLY A 365 -3.95 -29.30 -21.65
N GLN A 366 -4.30 -28.17 -22.27
CA GLN A 366 -4.26 -26.87 -21.59
C GLN A 366 -5.34 -26.64 -20.52
N GLN A 367 -6.28 -27.57 -20.30
CA GLN A 367 -7.40 -27.35 -19.37
C GLN A 367 -7.77 -28.59 -18.57
N VAL A 368 -7.84 -28.44 -17.25
CA VAL A 368 -8.29 -29.46 -16.29
C VAL A 368 -9.34 -28.84 -15.38
N ASN A 369 -10.56 -29.37 -15.38
CA ASN A 369 -11.68 -28.95 -14.52
C ASN A 369 -11.80 -27.42 -14.30
N ASN A 370 -11.95 -26.68 -15.41
CA ASN A 370 -12.04 -25.21 -15.45
C ASN A 370 -10.77 -24.44 -15.08
N ILE A 371 -9.66 -25.11 -14.79
CA ILE A 371 -8.33 -24.51 -14.64
C ILE A 371 -7.64 -24.58 -16.00
N SER A 372 -7.39 -23.41 -16.61
CA SER A 372 -6.67 -23.32 -17.88
C SER A 372 -5.22 -22.86 -17.67
N LEU A 373 -4.26 -23.67 -18.11
CA LEU A 373 -2.82 -23.39 -18.11
C LEU A 373 -2.27 -23.61 -19.54
N PRO A 374 -1.50 -22.66 -20.10
CA PRO A 374 -0.96 -21.46 -19.46
C PRO A 374 -1.98 -20.31 -19.39
N ILE A 375 -1.76 -19.40 -18.44
CA ILE A 375 -2.50 -18.16 -18.23
C ILE A 375 -2.05 -17.14 -19.27
N VAL A 376 -3.01 -16.46 -19.89
CA VAL A 376 -2.76 -15.36 -20.82
C VAL A 376 -2.69 -14.06 -20.04
N LEU A 377 -1.54 -13.38 -20.10
CA LEU A 377 -1.33 -12.09 -19.46
C LEU A 377 -1.68 -10.92 -20.40
N PRO A 378 -2.16 -9.79 -19.87
CA PRO A 378 -2.41 -8.57 -20.63
C PRO A 378 -1.08 -8.00 -21.14
N SER A 379 -1.14 -7.39 -22.32
CA SER A 379 -0.01 -6.70 -22.94
C SER A 379 -0.40 -5.24 -23.22
N PRO A 380 0.30 -4.24 -22.63
CA PRO A 380 1.45 -4.35 -21.73
C PRO A 380 1.05 -4.87 -20.32
N LEU A 381 2.01 -5.52 -19.65
CA LEU A 381 1.81 -5.97 -18.27
C LEU A 381 1.81 -4.75 -17.33
N PRO A 382 0.76 -4.54 -16.51
CA PRO A 382 0.73 -3.42 -15.57
C PRO A 382 1.79 -3.61 -14.48
N ALA A 383 2.39 -2.50 -14.04
CA ALA A 383 3.26 -2.53 -12.87
C ALA A 383 2.43 -2.82 -11.61
N SER A 384 2.86 -3.79 -10.82
CA SER A 384 2.26 -4.12 -9.53
C SER A 384 2.96 -3.30 -8.43
N VAL A 385 2.18 -2.48 -7.74
CA VAL A 385 2.58 -1.68 -6.57
C VAL A 385 1.71 -2.09 -5.38
N LEU A 386 2.11 -1.73 -4.16
CA LEU A 386 1.23 -1.93 -3.00
C LEU A 386 0.01 -1.02 -3.14
N ASP A 387 -1.18 -1.59 -2.96
CA ASP A 387 -2.47 -0.89 -2.98
C ASP A 387 -2.61 -0.05 -1.70
N ILE A 388 -2.12 1.17 -1.80
CA ILE A 388 -2.06 2.13 -0.71
C ILE A 388 -2.64 3.44 -1.19
N VAL A 389 -3.43 4.05 -0.32
CA VAL A 389 -4.02 5.34 -0.58
C VAL A 389 -3.07 6.45 -0.11
N TYR A 390 -2.66 7.31 -1.04
CA TYR A 390 -1.84 8.48 -0.79
C TYR A 390 -2.69 9.72 -0.54
N LEU A 391 -2.23 10.60 0.35
CA LEU A 391 -2.82 11.92 0.52
C LEU A 391 -2.06 12.90 -0.36
N CYS A 392 -2.67 13.29 -1.47
CA CYS A 392 -2.11 14.23 -2.42
C CYS A 392 -2.81 15.58 -2.26
N PRO A 393 -2.08 16.67 -2.03
CA PRO A 393 -2.69 17.99 -2.11
C PRO A 393 -3.15 18.24 -3.55
N GLN A 394 -4.30 18.87 -3.73
CA GLN A 394 -4.86 19.24 -5.03
C GLN A 394 -5.47 20.63 -4.97
N TYR A 395 -5.26 21.40 -6.03
CA TYR A 395 -5.96 22.68 -6.18
C TYR A 395 -7.38 22.46 -6.65
N LYS A 396 -8.35 22.77 -5.80
CA LYS A 396 -9.77 22.76 -6.15
C LYS A 396 -10.29 24.20 -6.22
N LEU A 397 -11.17 24.48 -7.18
CA LEU A 397 -11.85 25.77 -7.20
C LEU A 397 -12.66 25.94 -5.91
N LYS A 398 -12.52 27.10 -5.26
CA LYS A 398 -13.33 27.45 -4.07
C LYS A 398 -14.82 27.37 -4.40
N SER A 399 -15.63 27.13 -3.36
CA SER A 399 -17.07 27.29 -3.48
C SER A 399 -17.39 28.71 -3.98
N TRP A 400 -18.48 28.89 -4.74
CA TRP A 400 -18.81 30.21 -5.29
C TRP A 400 -18.90 31.29 -4.20
N GLY A 401 -19.37 30.95 -2.99
CA GLY A 401 -19.42 31.86 -1.84
C GLY A 401 -18.03 32.28 -1.38
N ASP A 402 -17.17 31.32 -1.08
CA ASP A 402 -15.80 31.60 -0.61
C ASP A 402 -14.95 32.28 -1.68
N LEU A 403 -15.16 31.92 -2.95
CA LEU A 403 -14.52 32.55 -4.09
C LEU A 403 -14.90 34.03 -4.17
N LEU A 404 -16.19 34.37 -4.07
CA LEU A 404 -16.65 35.75 -4.11
C LEU A 404 -16.11 36.58 -2.94
N VAL A 405 -16.16 36.04 -1.71
CA VAL A 405 -15.63 36.72 -0.52
C VAL A 405 -14.13 36.96 -0.66
N SER A 406 -13.39 35.93 -1.06
CA SER A 406 -11.94 36.00 -1.24
C SER A 406 -11.55 36.97 -2.37
N LEU A 407 -12.27 36.95 -3.49
CA LEU A 407 -12.04 37.82 -4.63
C LEU A 407 -12.40 39.27 -4.32
N PHE A 408 -13.50 39.51 -3.60
CA PHE A 408 -13.90 40.84 -3.18
C PHE A 408 -12.89 41.43 -2.21
N THR A 409 -12.51 40.67 -1.18
CA THR A 409 -11.54 41.10 -0.16
C THR A 409 -10.17 41.36 -0.80
N GLY A 410 -9.68 40.48 -1.67
CA GLY A 410 -8.41 40.65 -2.38
C GLY A 410 -8.42 41.85 -3.34
N THR A 411 -9.49 42.01 -4.12
CA THR A 411 -9.61 43.13 -5.08
C THR A 411 -9.72 44.47 -4.35
N PHE A 412 -10.53 44.51 -3.28
CA PHE A 412 -10.72 45.72 -2.49
C PHE A 412 -9.43 46.14 -1.79
N THR A 413 -8.72 45.21 -1.15
CA THR A 413 -7.44 45.51 -0.48
C THR A 413 -6.37 45.98 -1.46
N MET A 414 -6.22 45.33 -2.62
CA MET A 414 -5.30 45.79 -3.68
C MET A 414 -5.67 47.18 -4.20
N TYR A 415 -6.95 47.42 -4.46
CA TYR A 415 -7.43 48.71 -4.94
C TYR A 415 -7.20 49.82 -3.92
N VAL A 416 -7.53 49.61 -2.64
CA VAL A 416 -7.28 50.56 -1.55
C VAL A 416 -5.78 50.85 -1.41
N THR A 417 -4.92 49.85 -1.56
CA THR A 417 -3.47 50.02 -1.50
C THR A 417 -2.96 50.87 -2.67
N LEU A 418 -3.38 50.58 -3.91
CA LEU A 418 -3.02 51.37 -5.09
C LEU A 418 -3.55 52.80 -5.01
N TYR A 419 -4.77 52.97 -4.51
CA TYR A 419 -5.35 54.28 -4.26
C TYR A 419 -4.57 55.06 -3.21
N GLY A 420 -4.15 54.40 -2.11
CA GLY A 420 -3.30 55.01 -1.09
C GLY A 420 -1.95 55.47 -1.64
N ILE A 421 -1.29 54.64 -2.45
CA ILE A 421 -0.04 55.00 -3.15
C ILE A 421 -0.27 56.21 -4.07
N PHE A 422 -1.36 56.19 -4.84
CA PHE A 422 -1.71 57.31 -5.71
C PHE A 422 -1.98 58.59 -4.91
N ALA A 423 -2.75 58.52 -3.82
CA ALA A 423 -3.08 59.65 -2.97
C ALA A 423 -1.82 60.23 -2.28
N TRP A 424 -0.83 59.39 -1.99
CA TRP A 424 0.46 59.82 -1.45
C TRP A 424 1.35 60.50 -2.52
N LEU A 425 1.38 59.98 -3.74
CA LEU A 425 2.19 60.52 -4.84
C LEU A 425 1.58 61.78 -5.49
N ALA A 426 0.26 61.87 -5.57
CA ALA A 426 -0.46 62.98 -6.20
C ALA A 426 -0.03 64.37 -5.67
N PRO A 427 0.05 64.63 -4.35
CA PRO A 427 0.51 65.92 -3.85
C PRO A 427 1.98 66.20 -4.16
N MET A 428 2.85 65.19 -4.23
CA MET A 428 4.25 65.38 -4.63
C MET A 428 4.37 65.81 -6.10
N LEU A 429 3.54 65.23 -6.97
CA LEU A 429 3.48 65.59 -8.39
C LEU A 429 2.81 66.95 -8.61
N ASP A 430 1.78 67.29 -7.84
CA ASP A 430 1.12 68.60 -7.92
C ASP A 430 2.03 69.73 -7.43
N ARG A 431 2.83 69.50 -6.37
CA ARG A 431 3.89 70.42 -5.91
C ARG A 431 4.98 70.66 -6.96
N LYS A 432 5.28 69.70 -7.84
CA LYS A 432 6.24 69.91 -8.95
C LYS A 432 5.64 70.71 -10.11
N ARG A 433 4.32 70.66 -10.32
CA ARG A 433 3.64 71.40 -11.40
C ARG A 433 3.27 72.82 -11.01
N LYS A 434 2.82 73.02 -9.78
CA LYS A 434 2.64 74.35 -9.21
C LYS A 434 4.00 74.80 -8.72
N GLY A 435 4.72 75.59 -9.54
CA GLY A 435 5.93 76.28 -9.09
C GLY A 435 5.69 77.02 -7.75
N PRO A 436 6.77 77.42 -7.04
CA PRO A 436 6.71 77.87 -5.64
C PRO A 436 5.53 78.82 -5.42
N GLN A 437 4.65 78.46 -4.48
CA GLN A 437 3.42 79.22 -4.29
C GLN A 437 3.77 80.64 -3.83
N PRO A 438 3.04 81.68 -4.26
CA PRO A 438 3.37 83.08 -3.96
C PRO A 438 3.53 83.40 -2.47
N TRP A 439 2.87 82.64 -1.59
CA TRP A 439 2.97 82.82 -0.14
C TRP A 439 4.24 82.21 0.48
N GLU A 440 4.87 81.20 -0.14
CA GLU A 440 6.18 80.70 0.30
C GLU A 440 7.27 81.76 0.08
N ARG A 441 7.16 82.59 -0.98
CA ARG A 441 8.02 83.78 -1.14
C ARG A 441 7.78 84.86 -0.09
N TYR A 442 6.58 84.91 0.51
CA TYR A 442 6.24 85.88 1.55
C TYR A 442 6.84 85.50 2.91
N ILE A 443 6.89 84.20 3.23
CA ILE A 443 7.53 83.71 4.46
C ILE A 443 9.06 83.81 4.34
N GLU A 444 9.62 83.56 3.16
CA GLU A 444 11.05 83.71 2.89
C GLU A 444 11.49 85.20 2.90
N GLN A 445 10.59 86.14 2.60
CA GLN A 445 10.83 87.58 2.81
C GLN A 445 10.70 88.02 4.28
N GLN A 446 9.90 87.33 5.11
CA GLN A 446 9.76 87.66 6.53
C GLN A 446 10.85 87.08 7.43
N THR A 447 11.47 85.95 7.05
CA THR A 447 12.62 85.39 7.78
C THR A 447 13.94 86.17 7.57
N LEU A 448 13.96 87.13 6.63
CA LEU A 448 15.08 88.06 6.41
C LEU A 448 14.87 89.45 7.05
N SER A 449 13.82 89.66 7.84
CA SER A 449 13.61 90.91 8.58
C SER A 449 14.08 90.79 10.05
N PRO A 450 15.10 91.55 10.48
CA PRO A 450 15.79 91.38 11.77
C PRO A 450 15.07 92.05 12.96
N SER A 451 13.73 91.98 13.06
CA SER A 451 12.99 92.77 14.07
C SER A 451 11.97 92.02 14.94
N TYR A 452 11.94 90.70 14.93
CA TYR A 452 11.04 89.91 15.81
C TYR A 452 11.78 89.18 16.94
N GLU A 453 12.73 89.86 17.59
CA GLU A 453 13.52 89.29 18.69
C GLU A 453 13.23 89.98 20.04
N ILE A 454 11.98 90.38 20.36
CA ILE A 454 11.68 91.02 21.68
C ILE A 454 10.39 90.52 22.37
N ARG A 455 9.78 89.39 21.98
CA ARG A 455 8.55 88.92 22.69
C ARG A 455 8.49 87.45 23.08
N ARG A 456 9.60 86.88 23.54
CA ARG A 456 9.63 85.53 24.14
C ARG A 456 10.40 85.39 25.46
N THR A 457 10.60 86.47 26.21
CA THR A 457 11.28 86.45 27.53
C THR A 457 10.38 86.71 28.74
N ALA A 458 9.05 86.61 28.63
CA ALA A 458 8.15 86.76 29.78
C ALA A 458 7.01 85.73 29.75
N SER A 459 7.29 84.49 30.16
CA SER A 459 6.30 83.51 30.65
C SER A 459 6.91 82.21 31.16
N ALA A 460 8.24 82.13 31.27
CA ALA A 460 8.91 81.05 31.99
C ALA A 460 9.16 81.48 33.45
N GLN A 461 8.18 81.29 34.33
CA GLN A 461 8.38 81.09 35.78
C GLN A 461 7.02 80.80 36.47
N TYR A 462 7.02 79.78 37.34
CA TYR A 462 5.90 79.19 38.11
C TYR A 462 5.00 78.26 37.27
N PHE A 463 5.02 76.93 37.37
CA PHE A 463 5.25 76.04 38.51
C PHE A 463 6.04 74.78 38.09
N GLY A 464 6.91 74.31 39.00
CA GLY A 464 7.61 73.04 38.90
C GLY A 464 7.05 71.99 39.87
N TYR A 465 7.84 70.92 40.00
CA TYR A 465 7.63 69.62 40.65
C TYR A 465 6.92 68.56 39.81
N THR A 466 7.39 67.32 39.62
CA THR A 466 8.69 66.59 39.59
C THR A 466 8.28 65.10 39.46
N PRO A 467 9.18 64.20 39.05
CA PRO A 467 8.82 62.89 38.52
C PRO A 467 9.06 61.73 39.49
N SER A 468 8.37 60.62 39.27
CA SER A 468 8.79 59.28 39.73
C SER A 468 7.96 58.16 39.09
N PRO A 469 8.44 56.90 39.12
CA PRO A 469 8.42 55.99 37.97
C PRO A 469 7.48 54.80 38.23
N TYR A 470 7.59 53.78 37.37
CA TYR A 470 6.98 52.44 37.39
C TYR A 470 6.02 52.14 36.23
N SER A 471 6.59 51.52 35.20
CA SER A 471 6.05 50.35 34.50
C SER A 471 6.05 49.16 35.49
N PRO A 472 5.03 48.29 35.54
CA PRO A 472 4.92 47.20 34.55
C PRO A 472 3.50 46.74 34.18
N GLU A 473 3.47 45.94 33.10
CA GLU A 473 2.67 44.72 32.85
C GLU A 473 1.20 44.65 33.33
N PHE A 474 0.31 44.35 32.37
CA PHE A 474 -0.87 43.46 32.46
C PHE A 474 -1.45 43.48 31.03
N GLU A 475 -1.41 42.47 30.15
CA GLU A 475 -1.42 41.00 30.29
C GLU A 475 -2.48 40.50 31.27
N ASP A 476 -3.77 40.74 30.96
CA ASP A 476 -4.84 39.75 31.17
C ASP A 476 -6.19 40.27 30.66
N ASP A 477 -6.53 39.95 29.42
CA ASP A 477 -7.93 39.99 28.95
C ASP A 477 -8.29 38.75 28.12
N LYS A 478 -7.61 37.63 28.41
CA LYS A 478 -7.82 36.32 27.77
C LYS A 478 -8.30 35.25 28.76
N LYS A 479 -9.14 35.62 29.74
CA LYS A 479 -9.73 34.66 30.71
C LYS A 479 -11.11 35.04 31.27
N ARG A 480 -11.99 35.63 30.45
CA ARG A 480 -13.41 35.87 30.80
C ARG A 480 -14.42 35.45 29.72
N LEU A 481 -14.11 34.40 28.96
CA LEU A 481 -15.05 33.72 28.06
C LEU A 481 -14.93 32.19 28.10
N LEU A 482 -14.53 31.61 29.25
CA LEU A 482 -14.39 30.15 29.41
C LEU A 482 -14.87 29.59 30.76
N ASP A 483 -15.85 30.24 31.41
CA ASP A 483 -16.42 29.66 32.66
C ASP A 483 -17.92 29.90 32.86
N GLU A 484 -18.69 29.98 31.77
CA GLU A 484 -20.15 30.10 31.84
C GLU A 484 -20.92 29.06 31.01
N ASP A 485 -20.29 27.93 30.65
CA ASP A 485 -20.98 26.85 29.92
C ASP A 485 -20.63 25.42 30.41
N ARG A 486 -20.41 25.28 31.72
CA ARG A 486 -20.34 23.96 32.36
C ARG A 486 -21.18 23.91 33.62
N LYS A 487 -22.50 24.10 33.46
CA LYS A 487 -23.50 23.78 34.48
C LYS A 487 -24.94 23.65 33.93
N SER A 488 -25.16 22.80 32.93
CA SER A 488 -26.42 22.04 32.76
C SER A 488 -26.37 21.12 31.54
N LEU A 489 -26.66 19.82 31.77
CA LEU A 489 -26.74 18.67 30.86
C LEU A 489 -25.42 17.95 30.52
#